data_AF-A0A4D9EUR8-F1
#
_entry.id   AF-A0A4D9EUR8-F1
#
_cell.length_a   1.000
_cell.length_b   1.000
_cell.length_c   1.000
_cell.angle_alpha   90.00
_cell.angle_beta   90.00
_cell.angle_gamma   90.00
#
_symmetry.space_group_name_H-M   'P 1'
#
loop_
_entity.id
_entity.type
_entity.pdbx_description
1 polymer ?
#
loop_
_entity_poly.entity_id
_entity_poly.type
_entity_poly.pdbx_seq_one_letter_code
_entity_poly.pdbx_strand_id
1 'polypeptide(L)'
;MDVSFLCRRDLPDDPAVEWDTHLLSTFVLKHIETNHINLLITFDAGGVSGHANHIALYTALRYNVPYRCRVLTLKSVNLLRKYMSILDVPISCLQSQDVLFILTKEESEQAKRAMRCHHSQLLWFRHTYILFSRFMVINSLCLL
;
A
#
# COMPACT_ATOMS: atom_id res chain seq x y z
N MET A 1 -8.91 -17.99 0.62
CA MET A 1 -7.76 -17.08 0.48
C MET A 1 -6.63 -17.68 1.27
N ASP A 2 -5.48 -17.92 0.63
CA ASP A 2 -4.26 -18.31 1.32
C ASP A 2 -3.53 -17.04 1.78
N VAL A 3 -2.98 -17.04 2.98
CA VAL A 3 -2.29 -15.89 3.58
C VAL A 3 -0.93 -16.34 4.07
N SER A 4 0.12 -15.83 3.42
CA SER A 4 1.50 -16.07 3.80
C SER A 4 2.06 -14.89 4.60
N PHE A 5 2.62 -15.15 5.78
CA PHE A 5 3.30 -14.15 6.59
C PHE A 5 4.82 -14.31 6.47
N LEU A 6 5.52 -13.19 6.23
CA LEU A 6 6.98 -13.14 6.19
C LEU A 6 7.49 -12.31 7.38
N CYS A 7 8.08 -12.98 8.38
CA CYS A 7 8.68 -12.31 9.53
C CYS A 7 10.19 -12.56 9.53
N ARG A 8 10.98 -11.52 9.27
CA ARG A 8 12.43 -11.61 9.11
C ARG A 8 13.12 -10.45 9.79
N ARG A 9 14.28 -10.72 10.41
CA ARG A 9 15.04 -9.71 11.18
C ARG A 9 15.68 -8.65 10.31
N ASP A 10 16.00 -8.99 9.06
CA ASP A 10 16.59 -8.11 8.06
C ASP A 10 15.55 -7.26 7.31
N LEU A 11 14.25 -7.51 7.51
CA LEU A 11 13.15 -6.70 6.99
C LEU A 11 12.23 -6.27 8.15
N PRO A 12 12.73 -5.45 9.10
CA PRO A 12 11.94 -5.03 10.25
C PRO A 12 10.79 -4.10 9.83
N ASP A 13 9.64 -4.22 10.49
CA ASP A 13 8.49 -3.33 10.32
C ASP A 13 8.74 -1.97 11.00
N ASP A 14 9.57 -1.15 10.36
CA ASP A 14 9.91 0.20 10.81
C ASP A 14 9.88 1.17 9.61
N PRO A 15 9.09 2.26 9.67
CA PRO A 15 8.97 3.21 8.57
C PRO A 15 10.26 4.01 8.28
N ALA A 16 11.23 4.03 9.19
CA ALA A 16 12.50 4.72 9.02
C ALA A 16 13.61 3.80 8.49
N VAL A 17 13.40 2.48 8.48
CA VAL A 17 14.42 1.52 8.03
C VAL A 17 14.24 1.23 6.55
N GLU A 18 15.33 1.43 5.81
CA GLU A 18 15.41 1.01 4.40
C GLU A 18 15.70 -0.50 4.33
N TRP A 19 14.88 -1.19 3.56
CA TRP A 19 15.03 -2.62 3.31
C TRP A 19 15.97 -2.87 2.13
N ASP A 20 16.75 -3.97 2.18
CA ASP A 20 17.60 -4.39 1.06
C ASP A 20 16.74 -4.73 -0.17
N THR A 21 16.85 -3.92 -1.21
CA THR A 21 16.05 -4.02 -2.44
C THR A 21 16.38 -5.27 -3.27
N HIS A 22 17.63 -5.73 -3.27
CA HIS A 22 18.03 -6.94 -3.97
C HIS A 22 17.46 -8.17 -3.28
N LEU A 23 17.54 -8.19 -1.95
CA LEU A 23 16.95 -9.24 -1.14
C LEU A 23 15.43 -9.29 -1.31
N LEU A 24 14.76 -8.14 -1.19
CA LEU A 24 13.32 -7.99 -1.40
C LEU A 24 12.87 -8.51 -2.77
N SER A 25 13.52 -8.04 -3.83
CA SER A 25 13.17 -8.45 -5.20
C SER A 25 13.30 -9.96 -5.37
N THR A 26 14.40 -10.56 -4.91
CA THR A 26 14.59 -12.02 -4.96
C THR A 26 13.44 -12.78 -4.27
N PHE A 27 13.02 -12.32 -3.09
CA PHE A 27 11.91 -12.96 -2.36
C PHE A 27 10.57 -12.79 -3.03
N VAL A 28 10.21 -11.56 -3.41
CA VAL A 28 8.91 -11.28 -4.05
C VAL A 28 8.81 -12.01 -5.37
N LEU A 29 9.88 -12.05 -6.17
CA LEU A 29 9.92 -12.81 -7.42
C LEU A 29 9.73 -14.30 -7.20
N LYS A 30 10.48 -14.89 -6.26
CA LYS A 30 10.30 -16.30 -5.91
C LYS A 30 8.84 -16.59 -5.52
N HIS A 31 8.21 -15.70 -4.77
CA HIS A 31 6.81 -15.85 -4.36
C HIS A 31 5.82 -15.69 -5.53
N ILE A 32 6.06 -14.74 -6.43
CA ILE A 32 5.27 -14.55 -7.66
C ILE A 32 5.31 -15.80 -8.53
N GLU A 33 6.50 -16.37 -8.72
CA GLU A 33 6.69 -17.54 -9.58
C GLU A 33 6.09 -18.80 -8.98
N THR A 34 6.33 -19.04 -7.68
CA THR A 34 5.83 -20.23 -6.98
C THR A 34 4.31 -20.26 -6.93
N ASN A 35 3.66 -19.10 -6.79
CA ASN A 35 2.21 -18.99 -6.65
C ASN A 35 1.49 -18.53 -7.94
N HIS A 36 2.22 -18.42 -9.05
CA HIS A 36 1.69 -17.96 -10.34
C HIS A 36 0.91 -16.63 -10.26
N ILE A 37 1.43 -15.66 -9.49
CA ILE A 37 0.78 -14.36 -9.27
C ILE A 37 0.83 -13.52 -10.56
N ASN A 38 -0.33 -13.10 -11.05
CA ASN A 38 -0.47 -12.28 -12.26
C ASN A 38 -0.75 -10.79 -11.98
N LEU A 39 -1.08 -10.45 -10.74
CA LEU A 39 -1.36 -9.09 -10.28
C LEU A 39 -0.73 -8.88 -8.91
N LEU A 40 0.16 -7.89 -8.82
CA LEU A 40 0.77 -7.42 -7.59
C LEU A 40 0.26 -6.02 -7.28
N ILE A 41 -0.21 -5.78 -6.05
CA ILE A 41 -0.55 -4.44 -5.56
C ILE A 41 0.51 -4.05 -4.53
N THR A 42 1.13 -2.88 -4.70
CA THR A 42 2.23 -2.39 -3.84
C THR A 42 2.18 -0.88 -3.66
N PHE A 43 3.16 -0.29 -2.98
CA PHE A 43 3.29 1.16 -2.79
C PHE A 43 4.00 1.82 -3.98
N ASP A 44 3.74 3.10 -4.20
CA ASP A 44 4.47 3.89 -5.18
C ASP A 44 5.78 4.49 -4.61
N ALA A 45 6.47 5.28 -5.42
CA ALA A 45 7.72 5.95 -5.05
C ALA A 45 7.59 6.90 -3.84
N GLY A 46 6.38 7.34 -3.49
CA GLY A 46 6.12 8.22 -2.35
C GLY A 46 5.92 7.48 -1.03
N GLY A 47 5.79 6.15 -1.06
CA GLY A 47 5.70 5.32 0.15
C GLY A 47 4.53 5.70 1.08
N VAL A 48 3.45 6.27 0.54
CA VAL A 48 2.26 6.82 1.22
C VAL A 48 2.57 8.05 2.09
N SER A 49 3.46 7.89 3.06
CA SER A 49 3.92 8.93 3.99
C SER A 49 5.44 9.08 3.97
N GLY A 50 6.10 8.61 2.91
CA GLY A 50 7.56 8.60 2.81
C GLY A 50 8.23 7.51 3.66
N HIS A 51 7.54 6.41 3.95
CA HIS A 51 8.16 5.32 4.73
C HIS A 51 9.23 4.61 3.88
N ALA A 52 10.44 4.48 4.43
CA ALA A 52 11.59 3.90 3.77
C ALA A 52 11.34 2.46 3.31
N ASN A 53 10.69 1.64 4.16
CA ASN A 53 10.33 0.27 3.81
C ASN A 53 9.37 0.18 2.60
N HIS A 54 8.40 1.09 2.48
CA HIS A 54 7.48 1.15 1.34
C HIS A 54 8.21 1.59 0.06
N ILE A 55 9.10 2.59 0.16
CA ILE A 55 9.91 3.09 -0.96
C ILE A 55 10.88 2.01 -1.45
N ALA A 56 11.51 1.28 -0.53
CA ALA A 56 12.37 0.16 -0.85
C ALA A 56 11.61 -0.92 -1.62
N LEU A 57 10.37 -1.24 -1.23
CA LEU A 57 9.52 -2.19 -1.94
C LEU A 57 9.19 -1.73 -3.37
N TYR A 58 8.83 -0.46 -3.55
CA TYR A 58 8.62 0.12 -4.89
C TYR A 58 9.88 -0.01 -5.75
N THR A 59 11.02 0.38 -5.19
CA THR A 59 12.32 0.39 -5.88
C THR A 59 12.76 -1.01 -6.28
N ALA A 60 12.59 -1.99 -5.38
CA ALA A 60 12.91 -3.40 -5.64
C ALA A 60 12.09 -3.98 -6.81
N LEU A 61 10.83 -3.57 -6.96
CA LEU A 61 9.91 -4.17 -7.92
C LEU A 61 9.92 -3.48 -9.29
N ARG A 62 10.28 -2.20 -9.34
CA ARG A 62 10.23 -1.40 -10.58
C ARG A 62 10.98 -2.01 -11.77
N TYR A 63 12.08 -2.71 -11.52
CA TYR A 63 12.94 -3.25 -12.59
C TYR A 63 13.01 -4.76 -12.65
N ASN A 64 12.47 -5.45 -11.64
CA ASN A 64 12.71 -6.88 -11.45
C ASN A 64 11.46 -7.74 -11.69
N VAL A 65 10.28 -7.15 -11.87
CA VAL A 65 9.03 -7.92 -11.99
C VAL A 65 8.88 -8.57 -13.38
N PRO A 66 8.44 -9.84 -13.48
CA PRO A 66 8.30 -10.53 -14.76
C PRO A 66 7.18 -9.90 -15.61
N TYR A 67 7.35 -9.89 -16.93
CA TYR A 67 6.38 -9.34 -17.90
C TYR A 67 4.94 -9.88 -17.75
N ARG A 68 4.79 -11.10 -17.20
CA ARG A 68 3.49 -11.75 -16.94
C ARG A 68 2.74 -11.18 -15.73
N CYS A 69 3.42 -10.45 -14.84
CA CYS A 69 2.85 -9.94 -13.60
C CYS A 69 2.62 -8.43 -13.73
N ARG A 70 1.36 -8.01 -13.70
CA ARG A 70 1.01 -6.59 -13.67
C ARG A 70 1.20 -6.04 -12.27
N VAL A 71 1.83 -4.88 -12.14
CA VAL A 71 2.06 -4.23 -10.85
C VAL A 71 1.22 -2.96 -10.78
N LEU A 72 0.32 -2.90 -9.80
CA LEU A 72 -0.42 -1.70 -9.46
C LEU A 72 0.20 -1.07 -8.21
N THR A 73 0.50 0.22 -8.28
CA THR A 73 1.07 0.99 -7.18
C THR A 73 0.03 1.93 -6.59
N LEU A 74 -0.05 1.98 -5.25
CA LEU A 74 -0.90 2.90 -4.52
C LEU A 74 -0.32 4.32 -4.60
N LYS A 75 -1.06 5.23 -5.23
CA LYS A 75 -0.67 6.62 -5.43
C LYS A 75 -0.59 7.36 -4.09
N SER A 76 0.58 7.85 -3.76
CA SER A 76 0.83 8.75 -2.64
C SER A 76 0.19 10.11 -2.91
N VAL A 77 -0.37 10.71 -1.86
CA VAL A 77 -0.99 12.04 -1.92
C VAL A 77 -0.39 12.94 -0.84
N ASN A 78 -0.47 14.26 -1.06
CA ASN A 78 -0.07 15.23 -0.05
C ASN A 78 -0.94 15.13 1.22
N LEU A 79 -0.47 15.74 2.32
CA LEU A 79 -1.13 15.70 3.62
C LEU A 79 -2.58 16.21 3.58
N LEU A 80 -2.87 17.25 2.80
CA LEU A 80 -4.24 17.78 2.71
C LEU A 80 -5.18 16.72 2.15
N ARG A 81 -4.89 16.20 0.97
CA ARG A 81 -5.70 15.15 0.33
C ARG A 81 -5.72 13.85 1.12
N LYS A 82 -4.63 13.56 1.84
CA LYS A 82 -4.57 12.41 2.75
C LYS A 82 -5.67 12.45 3.78
N TYR A 83 -6.04 13.62 4.29
CA TYR A 83 -7.03 13.79 5.36
C TYR A 83 -8.37 14.38 4.90
N MET A 84 -8.64 14.40 3.59
CA MET A 84 -9.93 14.86 3.03
C MET A 84 -11.04 13.79 3.06
N SER A 85 -10.72 12.53 3.42
CA SER A 85 -11.68 11.43 3.44
C SER A 85 -12.48 11.34 2.11
N ILE A 86 -13.79 11.11 2.17
CA ILE A 86 -14.71 11.07 1.02
C ILE A 86 -14.73 12.36 0.20
N LEU A 87 -14.34 13.51 0.77
CA LEU A 87 -14.34 14.79 0.04
C LEU A 87 -13.29 14.83 -1.07
N ASP A 88 -12.35 13.87 -1.10
CA ASP A 88 -11.36 13.75 -2.16
C ASP A 88 -11.87 12.97 -3.40
N VAL A 89 -13.13 12.48 -3.40
CA VAL A 89 -13.72 11.78 -4.56
C VAL A 89 -13.72 12.67 -5.82
N PRO A 90 -14.24 13.91 -5.81
CA PRO A 90 -14.30 14.73 -7.03
C PRO A 90 -12.90 14.99 -7.59
N ILE A 91 -11.93 15.29 -6.71
CA ILE A 91 -10.54 15.54 -7.10
C ILE A 91 -9.91 14.27 -7.70
N SER A 92 -10.16 13.11 -7.10
CA SER A 92 -9.67 11.83 -7.62
C SER A 92 -10.30 11.48 -8.96
N CYS A 93 -11.59 11.73 -9.16
CA CYS A 93 -12.25 11.49 -10.45
C CYS A 93 -11.72 12.38 -11.58
N LEU A 94 -11.22 13.59 -11.26
CA LEU A 94 -10.64 14.51 -12.23
C LEU A 94 -9.17 14.22 -12.55
N GLN A 95 -8.50 13.38 -11.76
CA GLN A 95 -7.11 13.01 -11.99
C GLN A 95 -7.01 11.76 -12.86
N SER A 96 -5.93 11.68 -13.63
CA SER A 96 -5.54 10.46 -14.31
C SER A 96 -5.00 9.44 -13.30
N GLN A 97 -5.61 8.26 -13.29
CA GLN A 97 -5.15 7.03 -12.66
C GLN A 97 -5.67 5.84 -13.48
N ASP A 98 -5.04 4.68 -13.37
CA ASP A 98 -5.48 3.48 -14.09
C ASP A 98 -6.68 2.81 -13.39
N VAL A 99 -6.68 2.79 -12.05
CA VAL A 99 -7.77 2.20 -11.28
C VAL A 99 -8.11 3.08 -10.07
N LEU A 100 -9.39 3.37 -9.89
CA LEU A 100 -9.91 4.09 -8.72
C LEU A 100 -10.85 3.17 -7.94
N PHE A 101 -10.44 2.76 -6.74
CA PHE A 101 -11.28 2.01 -5.82
C PHE A 101 -11.95 2.97 -4.82
N ILE A 102 -13.28 3.03 -4.87
CA ILE A 102 -14.11 3.73 -3.88
C ILE A 102 -14.84 2.66 -3.07
N LEU A 103 -14.46 2.54 -1.80
CA LEU A 103 -15.01 1.56 -0.88
C LEU A 103 -16.43 1.95 -0.47
N THR A 104 -17.29 0.94 -0.32
CA THR A 104 -18.59 1.10 0.32
C THR A 104 -18.43 1.42 1.81
N LYS A 105 -19.52 1.80 2.46
CA LYS A 105 -19.53 2.05 3.91
C LYS A 105 -19.15 0.78 4.67
N GLU A 106 -19.67 -0.37 4.24
CA GLU A 106 -19.43 -1.68 4.83
C GLU A 106 -17.94 -2.06 4.72
N GLU A 107 -17.34 -1.89 3.54
CA GLU A 107 -15.92 -2.16 3.30
C GLU A 107 -15.02 -1.21 4.09
N SER A 108 -15.38 0.07 4.17
CA SER A 108 -14.66 1.05 4.98
C SER A 108 -14.71 0.69 6.47
N GLU A 109 -15.87 0.28 6.98
CA GLU A 109 -15.97 -0.17 8.37
C GLU A 109 -15.20 -1.47 8.64
N GLN A 110 -15.15 -2.38 7.66
CA GLN A 110 -14.31 -3.58 7.75
C GLN A 110 -12.83 -3.21 7.83
N ALA A 111 -12.35 -2.29 6.99
CA ALA A 111 -10.98 -1.80 7.02
C ALA A 111 -10.63 -1.14 8.37
N LYS A 112 -11.54 -0.30 8.90
CA LYS A 112 -11.35 0.33 10.21
C LYS A 112 -11.35 -0.69 11.36
N ARG A 113 -12.19 -1.74 11.29
CA ARG A 113 -12.20 -2.83 12.27
C ARG A 113 -10.89 -3.60 12.25
N ALA A 114 -10.39 -3.96 11.06
CA ALA A 114 -9.10 -4.64 10.92
C ALA A 114 -7.97 -3.80 11.53
N MET A 115 -7.90 -2.50 11.22
CA MET A 115 -6.91 -1.58 11.80
C MET A 115 -6.96 -1.56 13.34
N ARG A 116 -8.16 -1.59 13.94
CA ARG A 116 -8.33 -1.58 15.40
C ARG A 116 -7.87 -2.87 16.09
N CYS A 117 -7.70 -3.98 15.36
CA CYS A 117 -7.13 -5.20 15.92
C CYS A 117 -5.62 -5.09 16.21
N HIS A 118 -4.92 -4.11 15.61
CA HIS A 118 -3.48 -3.90 15.78
C HIS A 118 -3.18 -3.02 17.01
N HIS A 119 -3.55 -3.50 18.20
CA HIS A 119 -3.48 -2.73 19.45
C HIS A 119 -2.11 -2.07 19.71
N SER A 120 -1.00 -2.78 19.48
CA SER A 120 0.36 -2.25 19.71
C SER A 120 0.76 -1.14 18.73
N GLN A 121 0.13 -1.08 17.55
CA GLN A 121 0.42 -0.08 16.51
C GLN A 121 -0.60 1.07 16.48
N LEU A 122 -1.67 0.99 17.27
CA LEU A 122 -2.79 1.94 17.28
C LEU A 122 -2.52 3.17 18.17
N LEU A 123 -1.42 3.87 17.89
CA LEU A 123 -1.06 5.13 18.56
C LEU A 123 -2.11 6.22 18.30
N TRP A 124 -2.14 7.28 19.12
CA TRP A 124 -3.19 8.32 19.06
C TRP A 124 -3.42 8.87 17.64
N PHE A 125 -2.36 9.15 16.88
CA PHE A 125 -2.45 9.69 15.51
C PHE A 125 -3.07 8.71 14.51
N ARG A 126 -3.04 7.40 14.78
CA ARG A 126 -3.72 6.39 13.97
C ARG A 126 -5.23 6.52 14.05
N HIS A 127 -5.78 6.97 15.19
CA HIS A 127 -7.22 7.23 15.28
C HIS A 127 -7.64 8.35 14.33
N THR A 128 -6.87 9.44 14.26
CA THR A 128 -7.08 10.51 13.28
C THR A 128 -6.97 9.99 11.85
N TYR A 129 -5.98 9.15 11.56
CA TYR A 129 -5.84 8.50 10.25
C TYR A 129 -7.05 7.62 9.91
N ILE A 130 -7.52 6.78 10.81
CA ILE A 130 -8.67 5.89 10.58
C ILE A 130 -9.96 6.67 10.33
N LEU A 131 -10.13 7.84 10.96
CA LEU A 131 -11.32 8.67 10.80
C LEU A 131 -11.30 9.51 9.52
N PHE A 132 -10.17 10.15 9.22
CA PHE A 132 -10.09 11.20 8.19
C PHE A 132 -9.28 10.79 6.96
N SER A 133 -8.54 9.68 7.00
CA SER A 133 -7.71 9.29 5.86
C SER A 133 -8.56 8.95 4.65
N ARG A 134 -8.23 9.53 3.49
CA ARG A 134 -8.82 9.12 2.22
C ARG A 134 -8.59 7.64 1.95
N PHE A 135 -7.49 7.03 2.41
CA PHE A 135 -7.18 5.62 2.13
C PHE A 135 -8.15 4.63 2.80
N MET A 136 -8.96 5.10 3.77
CA MET A 136 -10.05 4.30 4.36
C MET A 136 -11.30 4.26 3.45
N VAL A 137 -11.31 5.02 2.35
CA VAL A 137 -12.48 5.21 1.48
C VAL A 137 -12.11 5.14 -0.01
N ILE A 138 -11.00 5.76 -0.42
CA ILE A 138 -10.61 5.97 -1.82
C ILE A 138 -9.14 5.58 -2.00
N ASN A 139 -8.89 4.58 -2.84
CA ASN A 139 -7.56 4.11 -3.19
C ASN A 139 -7.34 4.28 -4.71
N SER A 140 -6.40 5.14 -5.07
CA SER A 140 -6.01 5.38 -6.46
C SER A 140 -4.79 4.53 -6.78
N LEU A 141 -4.89 3.64 -7.77
CA LEU A 141 -3.80 2.80 -8.21
C LEU A 141 -3.36 3.19 -9.62
N CYS A 142 -2.04 3.16 -9.85
CA CYS A 142 -1.44 3.34 -11.17
C CYS A 142 -0.63 2.11 -11.56
N LEU A 143 -0.66 1.73 -12.83
CA LEU A 143 0.19 0.71 -13.39
C LEU A 143 1.65 1.18 -13.36
N LEU A 144 2.53 0.31 -12.85
CA LEU A 144 3.97 0.55 -12.79
C LEU A 144 4.64 0.40 -14.16
#